data_AF-X0X2X8-F1
#
_entry.id   AF-X0X2X8-F1
#
_cell.length_a   1.000
_cell.length_b   1.000
_cell.length_c   1.000
_cell.angle_alpha   90.00
_cell.angle_beta   90.00
_cell.angle_gamma   90.00
#
_symmetry.space_group_name_H-M   'P 1'
#
loop_
_entity.id
_entity.type
_entity.pdbx_description
1 polymer ?
#
loop_
_entity_poly.entity_id
_entity_poly.type
_entity_poly.pdbx_seq_one_letter_code
_entity_poly.pdbx_strand_id
1 'polypeptide(L)'
;MKKINTASVVSVALLAGILVMINVIGIRHFLRADLTSSKMYSLSKASRDIVADIEDKVLVKAYFSPNIPGQYGDIQRYLRDMLEDYRAYSRGHLTYEFIDPGSEEKL
;
A
#
# COMPACT_ATOMS: atom_id res chain seq x y z
N MET A 1 52.81 1.02 -6.18
CA MET A 1 51.39 1.14 -6.62
C MET A 1 50.70 -0.19 -6.34
N LYS A 2 49.66 -0.22 -5.48
CA LYS A 2 48.97 -1.45 -5.07
C LYS A 2 48.14 -1.96 -6.28
N LYS A 3 48.46 -3.14 -6.82
CA LYS A 3 47.66 -3.73 -7.91
C LYS A 3 46.27 -4.05 -7.36
N ILE A 4 45.25 -3.42 -7.92
CA ILE A 4 43.86 -3.67 -7.55
C ILE A 4 43.51 -5.08 -8.03
N ASN A 5 42.97 -5.92 -7.16
CA ASN A 5 42.55 -7.26 -7.52
C ASN A 5 41.28 -7.18 -8.39
N THR A 6 41.38 -7.59 -9.65
CA THR A 6 40.27 -7.59 -10.60
C THR A 6 39.05 -8.36 -10.08
N ALA A 7 39.26 -9.44 -9.32
CA ALA A 7 38.17 -10.18 -8.68
C ALA A 7 37.40 -9.31 -7.67
N SER A 8 38.11 -8.49 -6.89
CA SER A 8 37.48 -7.55 -5.95
C SER A 8 36.69 -6.45 -6.67
N VAL A 9 37.18 -5.96 -7.81
CA VAL A 9 36.46 -4.96 -8.63
C VAL A 9 35.18 -5.55 -9.21
N VAL A 10 35.24 -6.77 -9.72
CA VAL A 10 34.07 -7.49 -10.26
C VAL A 10 33.03 -7.73 -9.15
N SER A 11 33.45 -8.17 -7.96
CA SER A 11 32.55 -8.37 -6.83
C SER A 11 31.87 -7.08 -6.37
N VAL A 12 32.60 -5.96 -6.32
CA VAL A 12 32.02 -4.65 -5.96
C VAL A 12 31.03 -4.17 -7.02
N ALA A 13 31.35 -4.34 -8.31
CA ALA A 13 30.45 -3.98 -9.40
C ALA A 13 29.17 -4.83 -9.38
N LEU A 14 29.28 -6.13 -9.11
CA LEU A 14 28.12 -7.03 -8.95
C LEU A 14 27.25 -6.61 -7.76
N LEU A 15 27.85 -6.33 -6.60
CA LEU A 15 27.11 -5.88 -5.42
C LEU A 15 26.36 -4.56 -5.70
N ALA A 16 27.02 -3.59 -6.34
CA ALA A 16 26.38 -2.34 -6.73
C ALA A 16 25.21 -2.58 -7.69
N GLY A 17 25.38 -3.47 -8.69
CA GLY A 17 24.30 -3.85 -9.60
C GLY A 17 23.11 -4.48 -8.90
N ILE A 18 23.34 -5.38 -7.94
CA ILE A 18 22.28 -6.00 -7.12
C ILE A 18 21.54 -4.94 -6.31
N LEU A 19 22.26 -4.02 -5.66
CA LEU A 19 21.64 -2.95 -4.86
C LEU A 19 20.76 -2.03 -5.73
N VAL A 20 21.22 -1.67 -6.93
CA VAL A 20 20.41 -0.90 -7.88
C VAL A 20 19.17 -1.68 -8.30
N MET A 21 19.31 -2.97 -8.61
CA MET A 21 18.19 -3.82 -9.00
C MET A 21 17.15 -3.95 -7.89
N ILE A 22 17.58 -4.18 -6.65
CA ILE A 22 16.69 -4.22 -5.47
C ILE A 22 15.97 -2.87 -5.30
N ASN A 23 16.67 -1.75 -5.47
CA ASN A 23 16.08 -0.42 -5.35
C ASN A 23 14.99 -0.17 -6.42
N VAL A 24 15.26 -0.52 -7.69
CA VAL A 24 14.29 -0.40 -8.78
C VAL A 24 13.06 -1.28 -8.54
N ILE A 25 13.25 -2.52 -8.07
CA ILE A 25 12.15 -3.42 -7.72
C ILE A 25 11.34 -2.84 -6.55
N GLY A 26 12.01 -2.36 -5.49
CA GLY A 26 11.35 -1.81 -4.31
C GLY A 26 10.53 -0.54 -4.59
N ILE A 27 10.94 0.28 -5.56
CA ILE A 27 10.17 1.45 -6.00
C ILE A 27 8.91 1.04 -6.78
N ARG A 28 9.00 -0.03 -7.60
CA ARG A 28 7.88 -0.50 -8.43
C ARG A 28 6.89 -1.40 -7.68
N HIS A 29 7.38 -2.17 -6.72
CA HIS A 29 6.61 -3.15 -5.97
C HIS A 29 6.70 -2.84 -4.47
N PHE A 30 5.76 -2.02 -3.99
CA PHE A 30 5.63 -1.77 -2.56
C PHE A 30 5.07 -3.02 -1.88
N LEU A 31 5.90 -3.68 -1.06
CA LEU A 31 5.51 -4.80 -0.22
C LEU A 31 5.31 -4.28 1.20
N ARG A 32 4.08 -4.33 1.72
CA ARG A 32 3.76 -4.05 3.11
C ARG A 32 3.50 -5.36 3.84
N ALA A 33 4.33 -5.68 4.83
CA ALA A 33 4.13 -6.82 5.69
C ALA A 33 3.56 -6.35 7.03
N ASP A 34 2.44 -6.95 7.46
CA ASP A 34 1.91 -6.76 8.80
C ASP A 34 2.64 -7.68 9.78
N LEU A 35 3.41 -7.06 10.69
CA LEU A 35 4.21 -7.75 11.71
C LEU A 35 3.48 -7.90 13.05
N THR A 36 2.21 -7.53 13.13
CA THR A 36 1.41 -7.73 14.34
C THR A 36 1.03 -9.20 14.51
N SER A 37 1.01 -9.67 15.77
CA SER A 37 0.72 -11.08 16.08
C SER A 37 -0.64 -11.55 15.55
N SER A 38 -1.63 -10.66 15.51
CA SER A 38 -2.99 -10.92 15.03
C SER A 38 -3.25 -10.42 13.62
N LYS A 39 -2.26 -9.86 12.92
CA LYS A 39 -2.41 -9.30 11.57
C LYS A 39 -3.54 -8.26 11.45
N MET A 40 -3.67 -7.44 12.49
CA MET A 40 -4.78 -6.49 12.69
C MET A 40 -4.77 -5.28 11.74
N TYR A 41 -3.70 -5.11 10.94
CA TYR A 41 -3.56 -4.10 9.90
C TYR A 41 -3.53 -4.68 8.48
N SER A 42 -3.96 -5.94 8.31
CA SER A 42 -4.07 -6.57 7.00
C SER A 42 -5.43 -7.25 6.82
N LEU A 43 -5.85 -7.41 5.57
CA LEU A 43 -7.10 -8.11 5.29
C LEU A 43 -7.06 -9.56 5.76
N SER A 44 -8.18 -10.02 6.30
CA SER A 44 -8.39 -11.44 6.58
C SER A 44 -8.32 -12.25 5.27
N LYS A 45 -8.06 -13.55 5.37
CA LYS A 45 -8.08 -14.42 4.18
C LYS A 45 -9.45 -14.38 3.50
N ALA A 46 -10.53 -14.50 4.28
CA ALA A 46 -11.89 -14.43 3.76
C ALA A 46 -12.18 -13.10 3.03
N SER A 47 -11.74 -11.96 3.58
CA SER A 47 -11.90 -10.66 2.94
C SER A 47 -11.16 -10.56 1.59
N ARG A 48 -9.94 -11.12 1.51
CA ARG A 48 -9.17 -11.20 0.26
C ARG A 48 -9.87 -12.06 -0.77
N ASP A 49 -10.35 -13.24 -0.37
CA ASP A 49 -11.02 -14.18 -1.27
C ASP A 49 -12.29 -13.53 -1.84
N ILE A 50 -13.12 -12.89 -0.99
CA ILE A 50 -14.33 -12.17 -1.43
C ILE A 50 -14.00 -11.04 -2.40
N VAL A 51 -13.02 -10.18 -2.08
CA VAL A 51 -12.74 -9.02 -2.93
C VAL A 51 -12.07 -9.41 -4.26
N ALA A 52 -11.35 -10.53 -4.29
CA ALA A 52 -10.69 -11.05 -5.47
C ALA A 52 -11.66 -11.65 -6.50
N ASP A 53 -12.87 -12.01 -6.06
CA ASP A 53 -13.96 -12.59 -6.85
C ASP A 53 -15.01 -11.56 -7.29
N ILE A 54 -14.79 -10.27 -7.00
CA ILE A 54 -15.66 -9.19 -7.50
C ILE A 54 -15.53 -9.10 -9.02
N GLU A 55 -16.63 -9.35 -9.73
CA GLU A 55 -16.70 -9.27 -11.19
C GLU A 55 -17.04 -7.85 -11.69
N ASP A 56 -17.92 -7.14 -10.98
CA ASP A 56 -18.39 -5.80 -11.35
C ASP A 56 -17.64 -4.68 -10.64
N LYS A 57 -17.65 -3.48 -11.21
CA LYS A 57 -17.03 -2.31 -10.58
C LYS A 57 -17.81 -1.88 -9.34
N VAL A 58 -17.11 -1.82 -8.20
CA VAL A 58 -17.62 -1.35 -6.91
C VAL A 58 -16.95 -0.02 -6.56
N LEU A 59 -17.75 0.97 -6.16
CA LEU A 59 -17.27 2.24 -5.61
C LEU A 59 -17.68 2.35 -4.14
N VAL A 60 -16.69 2.47 -3.26
CA VAL A 60 -16.89 2.74 -1.83
C VAL A 60 -16.78 4.23 -1.57
N LYS A 61 -17.88 4.86 -1.15
CA LYS A 61 -17.90 6.27 -0.72
C LYS A 61 -17.74 6.36 0.80
N ALA A 62 -16.61 6.85 1.27
CA ALA A 62 -16.28 7.00 2.67
C ALA A 62 -16.46 8.47 3.11
N TYR A 63 -17.51 8.73 3.88
CA TYR A 63 -17.78 10.07 4.39
C TYR A 63 -16.92 10.37 5.62
N PHE A 64 -16.12 11.43 5.57
CA PHE A 64 -15.21 11.79 6.64
C PHE A 64 -15.13 13.30 6.80
N SER A 65 -15.56 13.81 7.94
CA SER A 65 -15.44 15.24 8.27
C SER A 65 -13.99 15.60 8.59
N PRO A 66 -13.45 16.75 8.14
CA PRO A 66 -12.07 17.15 8.42
C PRO A 66 -11.82 17.52 9.89
N ASN A 67 -12.86 17.90 10.64
CA ASN A 67 -12.76 18.36 12.04
C ASN A 67 -13.07 17.25 13.05
N ILE A 68 -12.36 16.11 12.98
CA ILE A 68 -12.55 15.05 13.97
C ILE A 68 -11.68 15.33 15.22
N PRO A 69 -12.21 15.18 16.45
CA PRO A 69 -11.41 15.29 17.68
C PRO A 69 -10.12 14.46 17.61
N GLY A 70 -9.02 14.99 18.17
CA GLY A 70 -7.67 14.45 17.96
C GLY A 70 -7.50 12.96 18.25
N GLN A 71 -8.28 12.39 19.17
CA GLN A 71 -8.30 10.95 19.49
C GLN A 71 -8.70 10.03 18.31
N TYR A 72 -9.28 10.60 17.25
CA TYR A 72 -9.76 9.88 16.07
C TYR A 72 -9.05 10.32 14.77
N GLY A 73 -8.06 11.22 14.87
CA GLY A 73 -7.36 11.76 13.68
C GLY A 73 -6.71 10.69 12.80
N ASP A 74 -6.40 9.54 13.39
CA ASP A 74 -5.77 8.42 12.68
C ASP A 74 -6.76 7.48 11.99
N ILE A 75 -8.06 7.57 12.27
CA ILE A 75 -9.07 6.66 11.68
C ILE A 75 -9.16 6.84 10.17
N GLN A 76 -9.08 8.08 9.67
CA GLN A 76 -9.11 8.34 8.23
C GLN A 76 -7.93 7.66 7.53
N ARG A 77 -6.75 7.74 8.13
CA ARG A 77 -5.52 7.13 7.61
C ARG A 77 -5.63 5.61 7.65
N TYR A 78 -6.12 5.05 8.75
CA TYR A 78 -6.36 3.61 8.87
C TYR A 78 -7.36 3.09 7.82
N LEU A 79 -8.49 3.76 7.66
CA LEU A 79 -9.51 3.39 6.67
C LEU A 79 -8.96 3.50 5.25
N ARG A 80 -8.18 4.55 4.96
CA ARG A 80 -7.52 4.73 3.66
C ARG A 80 -6.57 3.58 3.37
N ASP A 81 -5.71 3.22 4.31
CA ASP A 81 -4.78 2.11 4.18
C ASP A 81 -5.52 0.78 3.95
N MET A 82 -6.62 0.55 4.67
CA MET A 82 -7.45 -0.64 4.49
C MET A 82 -8.13 -0.68 3.11
N LEU A 83 -8.70 0.44 2.64
CA LEU A 83 -9.35 0.52 1.32
C LEU A 83 -8.35 0.40 0.16
N GLU A 84 -7.12 0.85 0.36
CA GLU A 84 -6.02 0.64 -0.58
C GLU A 84 -5.70 -0.86 -0.72
N ASP A 85 -5.67 -1.61 0.39
CA ASP A 85 -5.53 -3.07 0.34
C ASP A 85 -6.70 -3.70 -0.43
N TYR A 86 -7.95 -3.33 -0.13
CA TYR A 86 -9.11 -3.84 -0.87
C TYR A 86 -9.02 -3.54 -2.38
N ARG A 87 -8.61 -2.33 -2.76
CA ARG A 87 -8.38 -1.96 -4.17
C ARG A 87 -7.31 -2.85 -4.81
N ALA A 88 -6.17 -3.05 -4.14
CA ALA A 88 -5.07 -3.86 -4.63
C ALA A 88 -5.49 -5.33 -4.84
N TYR A 89 -6.22 -5.93 -3.89
CA TYR A 89 -6.67 -7.33 -3.99
C TYR A 89 -7.85 -7.50 -4.98
N SER A 90 -8.63 -6.46 -5.24
CA SER A 90 -9.76 -6.52 -6.19
C SER A 90 -9.37 -6.51 -7.67
N ARG A 91 -8.07 -6.42 -7.99
CA ARG A 91 -7.56 -6.27 -9.37
C ARG A 91 -8.14 -5.05 -10.10
N GLY A 92 -8.51 -4.01 -9.35
CA GLY A 92 -9.06 -2.77 -9.88
C GLY A 92 -10.59 -2.72 -10.02
N HIS A 93 -11.32 -3.77 -9.61
CA HIS A 93 -12.79 -3.75 -9.60
C HIS A 93 -13.34 -2.94 -8.42
N LEU A 94 -12.62 -2.85 -7.30
CA LEU A 94 -12.99 -1.99 -6.19
C LEU A 94 -12.21 -0.67 -6.25
N THR A 95 -12.95 0.42 -6.18
CA THR A 95 -12.43 1.79 -6.04
C THR A 95 -13.05 2.45 -4.82
N TYR A 96 -12.42 3.51 -4.33
CA TYR A 96 -12.94 4.24 -3.18
C TYR A 96 -12.70 5.74 -3.30
N GLU A 97 -13.55 6.50 -2.64
CA GLU A 97 -13.51 7.96 -2.59
C GLU A 97 -13.81 8.43 -1.16
N PHE A 98 -13.08 9.45 -0.71
CA PHE A 98 -13.36 10.13 0.56
C PHE A 98 -14.15 11.40 0.30
N ILE A 99 -15.32 11.53 0.93
CA ILE A 99 -16.24 12.65 0.75
C ILE A 99 -16.33 13.43 2.06
N ASP A 100 -16.16 14.74 2.01
CA ASP A 100 -16.42 15.61 3.15
C ASP A 100 -17.91 15.97 3.17
N PRO A 101 -18.70 15.48 4.15
CA PRO A 101 -20.13 15.78 4.22
C PRO A 101 -20.42 17.25 4.56
N GLY A 102 -19.44 17.99 5.08
CA GLY A 102 -19.56 19.41 5.40
C GLY A 102 -19.10 20.34 4.28
N SER A 103 -18.42 19.81 3.27
CA SER A 103 -18.17 20.57 2.04
C SER A 103 -19.52 20.71 1.31
N GLU A 104 -19.92 21.94 1.00
CA GLU A 104 -21.17 22.24 0.29
C GLU A 104 -21.13 21.66 -1.14
N GLU A 105 -21.34 20.36 -1.28
CA GLU A 105 -21.73 19.77 -2.56
C GLU A 105 -23.26 19.70 -2.56
N LYS A 106 -23.86 20.71 -3.18
CA LYS A 106 -25.31 20.77 -3.45
C LYS A 106 -25.71 19.47 -4.15
N LEU A 107 -26.50 18.66 -3.44
CA LEU A 107 -27.33 17.61 -4.04
C LEU A 107 -28.30 18.22 -5.06
#